data_AF-A0A2A2L0B5-F1
#
_entry.id   AF-A0A2A2L0B5-F1
#
_cell.length_a   1.000
_cell.length_b   1.000
_cell.length_c   1.000
_cell.angle_alpha   90.00
_cell.angle_beta   90.00
_cell.angle_gamma   90.00
#
_symmetry.space_group_name_H-M   'P 1'
#
loop_
_entity.id
_entity.type
_entity.pdbx_description
1 polymer ?
#
loop_
_entity_poly.entity_id
_entity_poly.type
_entity_poly.pdbx_seq_one_letter_code
_entity_poly.pdbx_strand_id
1 'polypeptide(L)'
;MDDLSGETVANQAGELAGTNENRPDKQSGEELSACLKGTHWSRLPVEMQIEIVKQDCQKNLDNDDKLNLLCAYPNLLSAISESYPRENPNAANGGEDTKGDPPRICIEYSSEKKMFYDQMARRYGSRQPHRIFGLKHDEVMFVGLNPESKHTAILLGALESTSTTTRRLRFDANEPDFQLVLAFTKALKPSYLELNFGYNGKWYTLNEFVEAFPTLSELNELLVFCPVHADGDSLLSHLSKFPPYLWLDNTFLPAPLESFLHTGDAVKFLRTLVSTKFEEGSPAAVALKRIVNWRFNVKYETEIEEGETMRSYKFLSELVADIIPSDSEIMNLDSATGTVKRRIFEFRLAVGDKQHIIYVKEEVDHLYRYRAIQLANQTTDFCEVLVSPDSSIISYMVDPDEDD
;
A
#
# COMPACT_ATOMS: atom_id res chain seq x y z
N MET A 1 68.39 -21.62 -22.96
CA MET A 1 69.22 -21.02 -24.01
C MET A 1 68.51 -19.75 -24.42
N ASP A 2 69.08 -18.62 -24.00
CA ASP A 2 69.57 -17.52 -24.83
C ASP A 2 68.65 -16.98 -25.94
N ASP A 3 68.61 -15.70 -26.31
CA ASP A 3 68.96 -14.41 -25.71
C ASP A 3 68.52 -13.35 -26.77
N LEU A 4 68.16 -12.16 -26.31
CA LEU A 4 68.29 -10.82 -26.91
C LEU A 4 68.27 -10.54 -28.44
N SER A 5 67.50 -9.51 -28.85
CA SER A 5 67.90 -8.31 -29.65
C SER A 5 66.62 -7.53 -30.05
N GLY A 6 66.45 -6.21 -29.83
CA GLY A 6 67.21 -5.07 -30.35
C GLY A 6 66.86 -4.83 -31.84
N GLU A 7 66.45 -3.69 -32.41
CA GLU A 7 66.46 -2.27 -32.00
C GLU A 7 65.78 -1.43 -33.13
N THR A 8 65.14 -0.29 -32.77
CA THR A 8 65.07 1.02 -33.47
C THR A 8 64.38 1.33 -34.84
N VAL A 9 63.39 2.26 -34.75
CA VAL A 9 63.21 3.60 -35.44
C VAL A 9 62.87 3.61 -36.96
N ALA A 10 61.81 4.26 -37.47
CA ALA A 10 61.62 5.72 -37.55
C ALA A 10 60.25 6.19 -38.08
N ASN A 11 59.92 7.47 -37.78
CA ASN A 11 59.04 8.42 -38.49
C ASN A 11 57.52 8.21 -38.31
N GLN A 12 56.66 9.21 -38.08
CA GLN A 12 56.77 10.66 -38.19
C GLN A 12 55.62 11.28 -37.37
N ALA A 13 55.91 12.38 -36.69
CA ALA A 13 54.89 13.26 -36.14
C ALA A 13 54.04 13.86 -37.28
N GLY A 14 52.72 13.85 -37.10
CA GLY A 14 51.76 14.57 -37.90
C GLY A 14 50.56 14.88 -37.03
N GLU A 15 50.62 16.02 -36.35
CA GLU A 15 49.50 16.65 -35.68
C GLU A 15 48.29 16.71 -36.61
N LEU A 16 47.13 16.29 -36.11
CA LEU A 16 45.87 16.99 -36.33
C LEU A 16 45.02 16.82 -35.08
N ALA A 17 44.97 17.92 -34.36
CA ALA A 17 44.26 18.13 -33.13
C ALA A 17 42.77 17.82 -33.24
N GLY A 18 42.19 17.46 -32.09
CA GLY A 18 40.81 17.86 -31.81
C GLY A 18 39.89 16.75 -31.34
N THR A 19 40.12 16.24 -30.14
CA THR A 19 39.02 15.97 -29.19
C THR A 19 39.59 15.96 -27.77
N ASN A 20 39.22 16.98 -26.99
CA ASN A 20 39.47 17.06 -25.57
C ASN A 20 38.91 15.82 -24.87
N GLU A 21 39.77 14.86 -24.51
CA GLU A 21 39.52 13.98 -23.37
C GLU A 21 39.74 14.81 -22.09
N ASN A 22 38.77 15.66 -21.76
CA ASN A 22 38.69 16.26 -20.42
C ASN A 22 38.32 15.15 -19.44
N ARG A 23 39.35 14.49 -18.92
CA ARG A 23 39.27 13.56 -17.81
C ARG A 23 38.85 14.34 -16.55
N PRO A 24 37.70 14.05 -15.89
CA PRO A 24 37.19 14.87 -14.79
C PRO A 24 37.92 14.67 -13.44
N ASP A 25 39.09 14.03 -13.44
CA ASP A 25 39.73 13.55 -12.20
C ASP A 25 40.55 14.64 -11.47
N LYS A 26 40.52 15.91 -11.92
CA LYS A 26 41.29 17.02 -11.35
C LYS A 26 40.52 18.35 -11.22
N GLN A 27 39.19 18.33 -11.14
CA GLN A 27 38.44 19.56 -10.82
C GLN A 27 38.53 19.86 -9.33
N SER A 28 38.75 21.14 -8.99
CA SER A 28 38.76 21.59 -7.60
C SER A 28 37.34 21.56 -7.01
N GLY A 29 37.22 21.39 -5.68
CA GLY A 29 35.90 21.37 -5.02
C GLY A 29 35.08 22.65 -5.27
N GLU A 30 35.74 23.79 -5.45
CA GLU A 30 35.11 25.08 -5.77
C GLU A 30 34.53 25.12 -7.19
N GLU A 31 35.20 24.50 -8.18
CA GLU A 31 34.70 24.39 -9.56
C GLU A 31 33.48 23.47 -9.66
N LEU A 32 33.50 22.34 -8.94
CA LEU A 32 32.37 21.40 -8.89
C LEU A 32 31.14 22.00 -8.19
N SER A 33 31.37 22.71 -7.08
CA SER A 33 30.31 23.44 -6.39
C SER A 33 29.74 24.57 -7.24
N ALA A 34 30.54 25.19 -8.11
CA ALA A 34 30.06 26.16 -9.09
C ALA A 34 29.17 25.53 -10.18
N CYS A 35 29.48 24.32 -10.64
CA CYS A 35 28.64 23.55 -11.57
C CYS A 35 27.29 23.17 -10.94
N LEU A 36 27.26 22.90 -9.64
CA LEU A 36 26.05 22.54 -8.89
C LEU A 36 25.37 23.74 -8.20
N LYS A 37 25.82 24.97 -8.51
CA LYS A 37 25.38 26.20 -7.84
C LYS A 37 23.87 26.40 -7.99
N GLY A 38 23.21 26.71 -6.87
CA GLY A 38 21.74 26.85 -6.82
C GLY A 38 20.99 25.53 -6.58
N THR A 39 21.70 24.41 -6.48
CA THR A 39 21.15 23.12 -6.04
C THR A 39 21.70 22.73 -4.67
N HIS A 40 20.97 21.89 -3.92
CA HIS A 40 21.47 21.34 -2.66
C HIS A 40 22.66 20.37 -2.88
N TRP A 41 22.85 19.88 -4.10
CA TRP A 41 23.98 19.02 -4.47
C TRP A 41 25.35 19.68 -4.28
N SER A 42 25.42 21.02 -4.44
CA SER A 42 26.63 21.81 -4.16
C SER A 42 27.10 21.76 -2.71
N ARG A 43 26.26 21.23 -1.80
CA ARG A 43 26.56 21.10 -0.37
C ARG A 43 26.99 19.68 0.01
N LEU A 44 27.11 18.76 -0.96
CA LEU A 44 27.53 17.39 -0.71
C LEU A 44 29.04 17.25 -0.58
N PRO A 45 29.55 16.14 -0.01
CA PRO A 45 30.97 15.80 -0.11
C PRO A 45 31.46 15.83 -1.56
N VAL A 46 32.69 16.31 -1.76
CA VAL A 46 33.28 16.58 -3.09
C VAL A 46 33.27 15.32 -3.97
N GLU A 47 33.49 14.14 -3.40
CA GLU A 47 33.48 12.85 -4.10
C GLU A 47 32.11 12.57 -4.76
N MET A 48 31.02 13.00 -4.12
CA MET A 48 29.68 12.85 -4.67
C MET A 48 29.34 13.95 -5.66
N GLN A 49 29.84 15.18 -5.43
CA GLN A 49 29.74 16.25 -6.43
C GLN A 49 30.44 15.82 -7.73
N ILE A 50 31.60 15.16 -7.63
CA ILE A 50 32.32 14.57 -8.78
C ILE A 50 31.44 13.53 -9.47
N GLU A 51 30.85 12.59 -8.74
CA GLU A 51 30.03 11.54 -9.33
C GLU A 51 28.77 12.10 -10.02
N ILE A 52 28.09 13.06 -9.38
CA ILE A 52 26.92 13.75 -9.93
C ILE A 52 27.31 14.53 -11.18
N VAL A 53 28.36 15.36 -11.12
CA VAL A 53 28.81 16.16 -12.28
C VAL A 53 29.29 15.24 -13.41
N LYS A 54 30.00 14.14 -13.12
CA LYS A 54 30.39 13.14 -14.11
C LYS A 54 29.20 12.54 -14.84
N GLN A 55 28.17 12.13 -14.10
CA GLN A 55 26.98 11.54 -14.68
C GLN A 55 26.08 12.58 -15.37
N ASP A 56 25.96 13.80 -14.83
CA ASP A 56 25.17 14.90 -15.39
C ASP A 56 25.77 15.42 -16.69
N CYS A 57 27.09 15.63 -16.75
CA CYS A 57 27.79 16.02 -17.97
C CYS A 57 27.76 14.95 -19.08
N GLN A 58 27.49 13.69 -18.74
CA GLN A 58 27.43 12.60 -19.72
C GLN A 58 26.00 12.25 -20.16
N LYS A 59 24.99 12.46 -19.31
CA LYS A 59 23.63 11.95 -19.56
C LYS A 59 22.49 12.92 -19.26
N ASN A 60 22.74 14.11 -18.69
CA ASN A 60 21.73 14.99 -18.09
C ASN A 60 20.87 14.24 -17.06
N LEU A 61 21.31 14.17 -15.80
CA LEU A 61 20.65 13.41 -14.75
C LEU A 61 19.26 13.99 -14.46
N ASP A 62 18.23 13.19 -14.71
CA ASP A 62 16.87 13.52 -14.30
C ASP A 62 16.68 13.27 -12.78
N ASN A 63 15.47 13.51 -12.26
CA ASN A 63 15.20 13.28 -10.83
C ASN A 63 15.17 11.80 -10.46
N ASP A 64 14.87 10.93 -11.42
CA ASP A 64 14.79 9.48 -11.23
C ASP A 64 16.22 8.97 -11.00
N ASP A 65 17.17 9.38 -11.84
CA ASP A 65 18.58 9.02 -11.67
C ASP A 65 19.13 9.49 -10.32
N LYS A 66 18.77 10.71 -9.89
CA LYS A 66 19.16 11.26 -8.58
C LYS A 66 18.61 10.44 -7.42
N LEU A 67 17.35 10.01 -7.47
CA LEU A 67 16.75 9.14 -6.46
C LEU A 67 17.53 7.82 -6.34
N ASN A 68 17.83 7.17 -7.47
CA ASN A 68 18.54 5.89 -7.46
C ASN A 68 19.99 6.04 -6.96
N LEU A 69 20.65 7.17 -7.27
CA LEU A 69 21.96 7.49 -6.71
C LEU A 69 21.91 7.68 -5.20
N LEU A 70 20.89 8.36 -4.67
CA LEU A 70 20.67 8.53 -3.23
C LEU A 70 20.48 7.19 -2.53
N CYS A 71 19.69 6.28 -3.13
CA CYS A 71 19.51 4.93 -2.60
C CYS A 71 20.83 4.16 -2.52
N ALA A 72 21.72 4.32 -3.50
CA ALA A 72 22.99 3.58 -3.57
C ALA A 72 24.01 3.99 -2.49
N TYR A 73 23.88 5.18 -1.90
CA TYR A 73 24.84 5.71 -0.93
C TYR A 73 24.16 6.27 0.32
N PRO A 74 23.49 5.44 1.14
CA PRO A 74 22.61 5.96 2.17
C PRO A 74 23.36 6.60 3.36
N ASN A 75 24.61 6.23 3.60
CA ASN A 75 25.46 6.88 4.62
C ASN A 75 25.72 8.37 4.30
N LEU A 76 25.54 8.78 3.05
CA LEU A 76 25.68 10.18 2.64
C LEU A 76 24.39 10.97 2.88
N LEU A 77 23.27 10.29 3.19
CA LEU A 77 21.97 10.93 3.38
C LEU A 77 21.93 11.83 4.61
N SER A 78 22.76 11.63 5.64
CA SER A 78 22.82 12.58 6.76
C SER A 78 23.40 13.94 6.32
N ALA A 79 24.48 13.93 5.54
CA ALA A 79 25.08 15.13 4.95
C ALA A 79 24.13 15.82 3.96
N ILE A 80 23.42 15.03 3.13
CA ILE A 80 22.40 15.53 2.21
C ILE A 80 21.21 16.12 3.00
N SER A 81 20.74 15.43 4.04
CA SER A 81 19.66 15.88 4.95
C SER A 81 19.96 17.24 5.58
N GLU A 82 21.19 17.47 6.01
CA GLU A 82 21.63 18.75 6.58
C GLU A 82 21.66 19.87 5.55
N SER A 83 21.86 19.52 4.28
CA SER A 83 21.88 20.46 3.17
C SER A 83 20.50 20.92 2.68
N TYR A 84 19.43 20.21 3.04
CA TYR A 84 18.05 20.60 2.69
C TYR A 84 17.65 21.90 3.41
N PRO A 85 16.95 22.84 2.73
CA PRO A 85 16.49 24.08 3.37
C PRO A 85 15.55 23.78 4.55
N ARG A 86 15.96 24.15 5.77
CA ARG A 86 15.16 23.93 6.99
C ARG A 86 14.01 24.93 7.16
N GLU A 87 14.11 26.09 6.54
CA GLU A 87 13.23 27.24 6.83
C GLU A 87 12.01 27.35 5.91
N ASN A 88 11.94 26.58 4.81
CA ASN A 88 10.77 26.55 3.95
C ASN A 88 10.65 25.20 3.20
N PRO A 89 9.88 24.23 3.73
CA PRO A 89 9.63 22.94 3.07
C PRO A 89 9.03 23.11 1.67
N ASN A 90 8.24 24.19 1.46
CA ASN A 90 7.63 24.51 0.17
C ASN A 90 8.64 25.11 -0.82
N ALA A 91 9.75 25.68 -0.35
CA ALA A 91 10.84 26.12 -1.23
C ALA A 91 11.68 24.94 -1.75
N ALA A 92 11.73 23.82 -1.02
CA ALA A 92 12.36 22.59 -1.50
C ALA A 92 11.50 21.84 -2.55
N ASN A 93 10.19 22.13 -2.59
CA ASN A 93 9.22 21.52 -3.49
C ASN A 93 8.86 22.38 -4.71
N GLY A 94 9.49 23.56 -4.87
CA GLY A 94 9.34 24.42 -6.04
C GLY A 94 7.97 25.08 -6.19
N GLY A 95 7.85 26.33 -5.73
CA GLY A 95 6.81 27.28 -6.19
C GLY A 95 5.89 27.83 -5.10
N GLU A 96 5.67 29.15 -5.14
CA GLU A 96 4.53 29.80 -4.47
C GLU A 96 3.25 29.24 -5.07
N ASP A 97 2.61 28.27 -4.41
CA ASP A 97 1.14 28.01 -4.45
C ASP A 97 0.70 26.69 -3.77
N THR A 98 1.58 25.90 -3.18
CA THR A 98 1.18 24.64 -2.52
C THR A 98 0.94 24.82 -1.02
N LYS A 99 -0.25 25.31 -0.64
CA LYS A 99 -0.89 24.88 0.61
C LYS A 99 -1.42 23.47 0.37
N GLY A 100 -0.66 22.44 0.71
CA GLY A 100 -1.15 21.06 0.51
C GLY A 100 -0.42 20.08 1.39
N ASP A 101 -1.21 19.43 2.27
CA ASP A 101 -1.06 18.14 2.95
C ASP A 101 0.32 17.61 3.36
N PRO A 102 0.41 16.80 4.44
CA PRO A 102 1.67 16.20 4.86
C PRO A 102 2.32 15.39 3.72
N PRO A 103 3.66 15.24 3.73
CA PRO A 103 4.41 14.68 2.61
C PRO A 103 3.96 13.24 2.33
N ARG A 104 3.23 13.05 1.22
CA ARG A 104 2.96 11.74 0.65
C ARG A 104 4.07 11.41 -0.34
N ILE A 105 4.69 10.25 -0.18
CA ILE A 105 5.71 9.76 -1.11
C ILE A 105 5.10 8.66 -1.95
N CYS A 106 5.26 8.77 -3.27
CA CYS A 106 4.91 7.71 -4.21
C CYS A 106 6.16 7.31 -5.00
N ILE A 107 6.69 6.13 -4.70
CA ILE A 107 7.85 5.56 -5.39
C ILE A 107 7.37 4.46 -6.32
N GLU A 108 7.59 4.66 -7.61
CA GLU A 108 7.20 3.73 -8.66
C GLU A 108 8.44 3.09 -9.29
N TYR A 109 8.40 1.78 -9.52
CA TYR A 109 9.47 1.06 -10.19
C TYR A 109 9.14 0.87 -11.67
N SER A 110 9.99 1.37 -12.56
CA SER A 110 9.89 1.06 -13.98
C SER A 110 10.67 -0.21 -14.30
N SER A 111 9.99 -1.27 -14.72
CA SER A 111 10.63 -2.50 -15.22
C SER A 111 11.48 -2.27 -16.47
N GLU A 112 11.08 -1.35 -17.36
CA GLU A 112 11.78 -1.01 -18.60
C GLU A 112 13.13 -0.33 -18.30
N LYS A 113 13.09 0.79 -17.58
CA LYS A 113 14.28 1.53 -17.15
C LYS A 113 15.07 0.85 -16.01
N LYS A 114 14.50 -0.15 -15.35
CA LYS A 114 15.05 -0.84 -14.16
C LYS A 114 15.47 0.10 -13.03
N MET A 115 14.67 1.12 -12.75
CA MET A 115 14.97 2.17 -11.76
C MET A 115 13.70 2.68 -11.09
N PHE A 116 13.84 3.32 -9.93
CA PHE A 116 12.73 4.00 -9.26
C PHE A 116 12.55 5.44 -9.73
N TYR A 117 11.33 5.94 -9.62
CA TYR A 117 11.05 7.35 -9.74
C TYR A 117 10.05 7.81 -8.69
N ASP A 118 10.21 9.07 -8.29
CA ASP A 118 9.21 9.77 -7.48
C ASP A 118 8.10 10.24 -8.41
N GLN A 119 6.96 9.56 -8.36
CA GLN A 119 5.82 9.83 -9.23
C GLN A 119 5.30 11.27 -9.04
N MET A 120 5.38 11.79 -7.81
CA MET A 120 4.96 13.16 -7.51
C MET A 120 5.93 14.17 -8.13
N ALA A 121 7.24 13.96 -7.98
CA ALA A 121 8.24 14.82 -8.61
C ALA A 121 8.08 14.86 -10.14
N ARG A 122 7.75 13.73 -10.77
CA ARG A 122 7.50 13.64 -12.21
C ARG A 122 6.23 14.39 -12.63
N ARG A 123 5.15 14.26 -11.86
CA ARG A 123 3.85 14.89 -12.18
C ARG A 123 3.88 16.41 -12.05
N TYR A 124 4.60 16.93 -11.06
CA TYR A 124 4.67 18.37 -10.78
C TYR A 124 5.91 19.05 -11.37
N GLY A 125 6.73 18.32 -12.14
CA GLY A 125 7.91 18.89 -12.78
C GLY A 125 8.91 19.50 -11.78
N SER A 126 9.05 18.87 -10.60
CA SER A 126 9.96 19.38 -9.58
C SER A 126 11.38 19.44 -10.14
N ARG A 127 12.12 20.50 -9.81
CA ARG A 127 13.53 20.62 -10.22
C ARG A 127 14.47 19.76 -9.39
N GLN A 128 13.97 19.11 -8.32
CA GLN A 128 14.76 18.37 -7.34
C GLN A 128 13.96 17.16 -6.80
N PRO A 129 14.63 16.04 -6.45
CA PRO A 129 13.96 14.92 -5.80
C PRO A 129 13.49 15.33 -4.40
N HIS A 130 12.31 14.84 -4.00
CA HIS A 130 11.79 15.10 -2.66
C HIS A 130 12.69 14.44 -1.60
N ARG A 131 12.71 15.04 -0.41
CA ARG A 131 13.41 14.44 0.72
C ARG A 131 12.65 13.20 1.20
N ILE A 132 13.11 12.03 0.80
CA ILE A 132 12.48 10.73 1.14
C ILE A 132 13.12 10.12 2.39
N PHE A 133 14.44 10.20 2.52
CA PHE A 133 15.15 9.43 3.55
C PHE A 133 15.37 10.20 4.85
N GLY A 134 15.43 9.45 5.96
CA GLY A 134 15.71 9.97 7.29
C GLY A 134 14.61 10.85 7.86
N LEU A 135 13.37 10.61 7.44
CA LEU A 135 12.19 11.37 7.87
C LEU A 135 11.09 10.43 8.35
N LYS A 136 10.13 11.03 9.07
CA LYS A 136 8.85 10.42 9.39
C LYS A 136 7.80 10.96 8.43
N HIS A 137 7.26 10.09 7.60
CA HIS A 137 6.23 10.44 6.62
C HIS A 137 4.85 10.11 7.12
N ASP A 138 3.85 10.80 6.58
CA ASP A 138 2.46 10.43 6.82
C ASP A 138 2.07 9.22 5.98
N GLU A 139 2.50 9.20 4.72
CA GLU A 139 2.21 8.13 3.78
C GLU A 139 3.39 7.83 2.86
N VAL A 140 3.69 6.54 2.70
CA VAL A 140 4.61 6.03 1.69
C VAL A 140 3.87 4.99 0.85
N MET A 141 3.84 5.19 -0.45
CA MET A 141 3.23 4.31 -1.43
C MET A 141 4.31 3.75 -2.35
N PHE A 142 4.29 2.43 -2.54
CA PHE A 142 5.15 1.74 -3.49
C PHE A 142 4.33 1.15 -4.62
N VAL A 143 4.71 1.45 -5.86
CA VAL A 143 4.03 1.00 -7.07
C VAL A 143 4.94 0.11 -7.91
N GLY A 144 4.48 -1.09 -8.24
CA GLY A 144 5.15 -1.99 -9.19
C GLY A 144 6.51 -2.53 -8.74
N LEU A 145 6.78 -2.59 -7.42
CA LEU A 145 8.05 -3.11 -6.92
C LEU A 145 8.35 -4.51 -7.49
N ASN A 146 9.59 -4.71 -7.91
CA ASN A 146 10.06 -6.00 -8.38
C ASN A 146 11.01 -6.61 -7.33
N PRO A 147 10.66 -7.77 -6.73
CA PRO A 147 11.50 -8.42 -5.71
C PRO A 147 12.85 -8.93 -6.25
N GLU A 148 12.93 -9.25 -7.53
CA GLU A 148 14.17 -9.70 -8.17
C GLU A 148 15.12 -8.53 -8.52
N SER A 149 14.63 -7.29 -8.44
CA SER A 149 15.43 -6.12 -8.77
C SER A 149 16.42 -5.80 -7.64
N LYS A 150 17.71 -5.75 -7.98
CA LYS A 150 18.75 -5.23 -7.08
C LYS A 150 18.42 -3.83 -6.54
N HIS A 151 17.68 -3.02 -7.30
CA HIS A 151 17.31 -1.67 -6.89
C HIS A 151 16.36 -1.72 -5.69
N THR A 152 15.42 -2.67 -5.65
CA THR A 152 14.49 -2.84 -4.53
C THR A 152 15.23 -3.14 -3.23
N ALA A 153 16.25 -3.99 -3.27
CA ALA A 153 17.11 -4.25 -2.12
C ALA A 153 17.90 -2.99 -1.69
N ILE A 154 18.41 -2.21 -2.66
CA ILE A 154 19.13 -0.95 -2.38
C ILE A 154 18.20 0.08 -1.73
N LEU A 155 16.97 0.23 -2.24
CA LEU A 155 15.96 1.13 -1.68
C LEU A 155 15.60 0.74 -0.24
N LEU A 156 15.33 -0.54 0.01
CA LEU A 156 15.06 -1.06 1.35
C LEU A 156 16.23 -0.74 2.31
N GLY A 157 17.46 -1.06 1.90
CA GLY A 157 18.65 -0.78 2.70
C GLY A 157 18.85 0.72 2.99
N ALA A 158 18.50 1.59 2.06
CA ALA A 158 18.54 3.04 2.25
C ALA A 158 17.49 3.54 3.26
N LEU A 159 16.27 3.01 3.21
CA LEU A 159 15.21 3.34 4.17
C LEU A 159 15.57 2.87 5.59
N GLU A 160 16.10 1.64 5.70
CA GLU A 160 16.54 1.05 6.97
C GLU A 160 17.70 1.83 7.60
N SER A 161 18.77 2.06 6.85
CA SER A 161 19.97 2.74 7.34
C SER A 161 19.73 4.19 7.75
N THR A 162 18.71 4.83 7.18
CA THR A 162 18.33 6.20 7.54
C THR A 162 17.24 6.27 8.61
N SER A 163 16.75 5.13 9.11
CA SER A 163 15.64 5.10 10.08
C SER A 163 14.39 5.85 9.58
N THR A 164 14.12 5.74 8.28
CA THR A 164 12.90 6.31 7.69
C THR A 164 11.68 5.58 8.23
N THR A 165 10.64 6.31 8.60
CA THR A 165 9.39 5.72 9.12
C THR A 165 8.18 6.32 8.43
N THR A 166 7.05 5.62 8.49
CA THR A 166 5.78 6.14 7.98
C THR A 166 4.63 5.84 8.92
N ARG A 167 3.57 6.67 8.91
CA ARG A 167 2.30 6.32 9.56
C ARG A 167 1.54 5.29 8.71
N ARG A 168 1.35 5.55 7.42
CA ARG A 168 0.68 4.67 6.44
C ARG A 168 1.66 4.14 5.39
N LEU A 169 1.62 2.84 5.15
CA LEU A 169 2.36 2.16 4.10
C LEU A 169 1.39 1.53 3.12
N ARG A 170 1.52 1.83 1.84
CA ARG A 170 0.69 1.26 0.77
C ARG A 170 1.55 0.55 -0.27
N PHE A 171 1.10 -0.63 -0.68
CA PHE A 171 1.63 -1.35 -1.83
C PHE A 171 0.59 -1.39 -2.93
N ASP A 172 1.00 -1.09 -4.15
CA ASP A 172 0.20 -1.22 -5.36
C ASP A 172 1.00 -2.03 -6.39
N ALA A 173 0.66 -3.30 -6.57
CA ALA A 173 1.38 -4.17 -7.48
C ALA A 173 0.45 -5.22 -8.10
N ASN A 174 0.86 -5.78 -9.24
CA ASN A 174 0.07 -6.82 -9.89
C ASN A 174 0.18 -8.17 -9.18
N GLU A 175 1.29 -8.45 -8.50
CA GLU A 175 1.52 -9.72 -7.80
C GLU A 175 2.01 -9.44 -6.37
N PRO A 176 1.46 -10.14 -5.36
CA PRO A 176 1.90 -9.98 -3.99
C PRO A 176 3.19 -10.76 -3.74
N ASP A 177 4.23 -10.04 -3.33
CA ASP A 177 5.38 -10.61 -2.65
C ASP A 177 5.29 -10.28 -1.16
N PHE A 178 4.77 -11.22 -0.37
CA PHE A 178 4.60 -11.00 1.07
C PHE A 178 5.93 -10.89 1.82
N GLN A 179 7.02 -11.50 1.33
CA GLN A 179 8.34 -11.34 1.96
C GLN A 179 8.86 -9.93 1.74
N LEU A 180 8.65 -9.37 0.55
CA LEU A 180 8.99 -8.01 0.25
C LEU A 180 8.19 -7.03 1.11
N VAL A 181 6.86 -7.18 1.15
CA VAL A 181 5.99 -6.36 2.00
C VAL A 181 6.41 -6.43 3.47
N LEU A 182 6.74 -7.63 3.97
CA LEU A 182 7.21 -7.82 5.34
C LEU A 182 8.52 -7.08 5.61
N ALA A 183 9.47 -7.14 4.67
CA ALA A 183 10.75 -6.46 4.81
C ALA A 183 10.57 -4.93 4.90
N PHE A 184 9.79 -4.34 4.00
CA PHE A 184 9.49 -2.91 4.05
C PHE A 184 8.66 -2.50 5.27
N THR A 185 7.73 -3.36 5.72
CA THR A 185 6.96 -3.12 6.95
C THR A 185 7.86 -3.08 8.18
N LYS A 186 8.84 -3.99 8.27
CA LYS A 186 9.87 -3.99 9.33
C LYS A 186 10.74 -2.73 9.30
N ALA A 187 11.13 -2.30 8.10
CA ALA A 187 11.96 -1.12 7.91
C ALA A 187 11.22 0.18 8.31
N LEU A 188 9.99 0.35 7.81
CA LEU A 188 9.24 1.60 7.91
C LEU A 188 8.33 1.70 9.13
N LYS A 189 8.06 0.58 9.80
CA LYS A 189 7.25 0.46 11.03
C LYS A 189 5.92 1.22 10.96
N PRO A 190 5.07 0.94 9.96
CA PRO A 190 3.79 1.61 9.80
C PRO A 190 2.82 1.24 10.92
N SER A 191 1.89 2.16 11.21
CA SER A 191 0.70 1.87 12.01
C SER A 191 -0.52 1.48 11.15
N TYR A 192 -0.49 1.80 9.85
CA TYR A 192 -1.54 1.51 8.87
C TYR A 192 -0.90 0.82 7.66
N LEU A 193 -1.41 -0.34 7.26
CA LEU A 193 -0.94 -1.07 6.08
C LEU A 193 -2.07 -1.25 5.06
N GLU A 194 -1.80 -0.91 3.81
CA GLU A 194 -2.72 -1.11 2.69
C GLU A 194 -2.04 -1.92 1.58
N LEU A 195 -2.68 -3.01 1.20
CA LEU A 195 -2.19 -3.95 0.20
C LEU A 195 -3.14 -3.98 -0.98
N ASN A 196 -2.75 -3.37 -2.10
CA ASN A 196 -3.51 -3.38 -3.34
C ASN A 196 -2.84 -4.29 -4.37
N PHE A 197 -3.43 -5.48 -4.55
CA PHE A 197 -2.97 -6.53 -5.47
C PHE A 197 -4.09 -6.97 -6.43
N GLY A 198 -4.97 -6.04 -6.80
CA GLY A 198 -6.24 -6.32 -7.48
C GLY A 198 -6.16 -6.91 -8.88
N TYR A 199 -4.97 -6.95 -9.53
CA TYR A 199 -4.79 -7.56 -10.85
C TYR A 199 -4.15 -8.96 -10.80
N ASN A 200 -3.94 -9.51 -9.60
CA ASN A 200 -3.34 -10.82 -9.45
C ASN A 200 -4.34 -11.93 -9.78
N GLY A 201 -3.94 -12.87 -10.66
CA GLY A 201 -4.73 -14.07 -10.95
C GLY A 201 -4.53 -15.20 -9.93
N LYS A 202 -3.52 -15.11 -9.04
CA LYS A 202 -3.22 -16.12 -8.04
C LYS A 202 -3.97 -15.87 -6.74
N TRP A 203 -4.67 -16.89 -6.27
CA TRP A 203 -5.38 -16.89 -4.99
C TRP A 203 -4.50 -17.34 -3.83
N TYR A 204 -4.72 -16.75 -2.66
CA TYR A 204 -4.08 -17.12 -1.40
C TYR A 204 -5.13 -17.50 -0.35
N THR A 205 -4.77 -18.40 0.55
CA THR A 205 -5.53 -18.69 1.75
C THR A 205 -5.25 -17.60 2.81
N LEU A 206 -6.21 -17.38 3.71
CA LEU A 206 -6.00 -16.56 4.90
C LEU A 206 -4.82 -17.05 5.75
N ASN A 207 -4.62 -18.37 5.83
CA ASN A 207 -3.51 -18.97 6.58
C ASN A 207 -2.16 -18.53 6.01
N GLU A 208 -1.96 -18.67 4.69
CA GLU A 208 -0.73 -18.22 4.02
C GLU A 208 -0.50 -16.71 4.23
N PHE A 209 -1.56 -15.91 4.11
CA PHE A 209 -1.47 -14.46 4.33
C PHE A 209 -1.01 -14.14 5.76
N VAL A 210 -1.69 -14.71 6.76
CA VAL A 210 -1.41 -14.41 8.17
C VAL A 210 -0.05 -14.95 8.62
N GLU A 211 0.38 -16.09 8.09
CA GLU A 211 1.72 -16.64 8.37
C GLU A 211 2.85 -15.79 7.78
N ALA A 212 2.60 -15.15 6.64
CA ALA A 212 3.58 -14.23 6.05
C ALA A 212 3.76 -12.94 6.88
N PHE A 213 2.78 -12.58 7.71
CA PHE A 213 2.80 -11.35 8.53
C PHE A 213 2.54 -11.66 10.01
N PRO A 214 3.55 -12.11 10.77
CA PRO A 214 3.35 -12.51 12.17
C PRO A 214 2.97 -11.35 13.11
N THR A 215 3.18 -10.09 12.70
CA THR A 215 2.97 -8.88 13.52
C THR A 215 1.74 -8.06 13.09
N LEU A 216 0.78 -8.64 12.36
CA LEU A 216 -0.45 -7.92 11.95
C LEU A 216 -1.21 -7.32 13.13
N SER A 217 -1.15 -7.94 14.30
CA SER A 217 -1.82 -7.49 15.52
C SER A 217 -1.23 -6.23 16.14
N GLU A 218 -0.04 -5.81 15.69
CA GLU A 218 0.63 -4.57 16.09
C GLU A 218 0.17 -3.37 15.25
N LEU A 219 -0.49 -3.60 14.11
CA LEU A 219 -1.09 -2.54 13.30
C LEU A 219 -2.34 -1.98 13.99
N ASN A 220 -2.62 -0.71 13.75
CA ASN A 220 -3.91 -0.12 14.09
C ASN A 220 -4.97 -0.49 13.03
N GLU A 221 -4.54 -0.56 11.77
CA GLU A 221 -5.41 -0.74 10.62
C GLU A 221 -4.72 -1.50 9.48
N LEU A 222 -5.47 -2.43 8.88
CA LEU A 222 -5.07 -3.21 7.72
C LEU A 222 -6.17 -3.22 6.67
N LEU A 223 -5.82 -2.82 5.44
CA LEU A 223 -6.67 -2.93 4.26
C LEU A 223 -6.01 -3.87 3.26
N VAL A 224 -6.75 -4.86 2.79
CA VAL A 224 -6.27 -5.87 1.85
C VAL A 224 -7.24 -5.96 0.69
N PHE A 225 -6.78 -5.50 -0.46
CA PHE A 225 -7.42 -5.58 -1.77
C PHE A 225 -6.66 -6.60 -2.62
N CYS A 226 -6.73 -7.87 -2.23
CA CYS A 226 -5.94 -8.98 -2.78
C CYS A 226 -6.81 -10.23 -2.82
N PRO A 227 -6.71 -11.10 -3.84
CA PRO A 227 -7.45 -12.37 -3.90
C PRO A 227 -7.07 -13.34 -2.76
N VAL A 228 -7.65 -13.11 -1.58
CA VAL A 228 -7.53 -13.95 -0.40
C VAL A 228 -8.87 -14.62 -0.15
N HIS A 229 -8.87 -15.91 0.14
CA HIS A 229 -10.04 -16.64 0.59
C HIS A 229 -9.84 -17.16 2.02
N ALA A 230 -10.94 -17.26 2.76
CA ALA A 230 -10.97 -17.80 4.10
C ALA A 230 -12.15 -18.77 4.24
N ASP A 231 -11.93 -19.80 5.05
CA ASP A 231 -13.00 -20.58 5.64
C ASP A 231 -13.30 -20.08 7.07
N GLY A 232 -14.43 -20.54 7.63
CA GLY A 232 -14.85 -20.12 8.96
C GLY A 232 -13.91 -20.53 10.11
N ASP A 233 -13.18 -21.64 9.98
CA ASP A 233 -12.25 -22.13 11.01
C ASP A 233 -10.95 -21.32 11.00
N SER A 234 -10.43 -21.03 9.81
CA SER A 234 -9.24 -20.21 9.59
C SER A 234 -9.45 -18.81 10.18
N LEU A 235 -10.60 -18.17 9.94
CA LEU A 235 -10.95 -16.89 10.57
C LEU A 235 -10.91 -16.94 12.09
N LEU A 236 -11.54 -17.96 12.68
CA LEU A 236 -11.61 -18.13 14.12
C LEU A 236 -10.22 -18.34 14.72
N SER A 237 -9.39 -19.16 14.08
CA SER A 237 -8.05 -19.50 14.55
C SER A 237 -7.09 -18.30 14.57
N HIS A 238 -7.28 -17.34 13.65
CA HIS A 238 -6.41 -16.16 13.53
C HIS A 238 -6.96 -14.88 14.15
N LEU A 239 -8.10 -14.91 14.85
CA LEU A 239 -8.70 -13.74 15.52
C LEU A 239 -7.68 -12.90 16.29
N SER A 240 -6.81 -13.57 17.05
CA SER A 240 -5.78 -12.93 17.88
C SER A 240 -4.73 -12.13 17.09
N LYS A 241 -4.58 -12.42 15.80
CA LYS A 241 -3.60 -11.81 14.91
C LYS A 241 -4.14 -10.60 14.15
N PHE A 242 -5.46 -10.38 14.12
CA PHE A 242 -6.04 -9.27 13.38
C PHE A 242 -5.96 -7.93 14.12
N PRO A 243 -5.64 -6.82 13.42
CA PRO A 243 -5.66 -5.48 14.02
C PRO A 243 -7.08 -5.03 14.42
N PRO A 244 -7.21 -3.94 15.20
CA PRO A 244 -8.50 -3.35 15.55
C PRO A 244 -9.39 -3.01 14.35
N TYR A 245 -8.80 -2.45 13.29
CA TYR A 245 -9.48 -2.15 12.03
C TYR A 245 -8.96 -3.07 10.93
N LEU A 246 -9.85 -3.80 10.28
CA LEU A 246 -9.52 -4.78 9.25
C LEU A 246 -10.50 -4.66 8.09
N TRP A 247 -9.99 -4.60 6.87
CA TRP A 247 -10.81 -4.71 5.67
C TRP A 247 -10.17 -5.69 4.70
N LEU A 248 -10.89 -6.78 4.40
CA LEU A 248 -10.52 -7.77 3.39
C LEU A 248 -11.54 -7.73 2.26
N ASP A 249 -11.08 -7.37 1.06
CA ASP A 249 -11.92 -7.22 -0.12
C ASP A 249 -11.26 -7.78 -1.39
N ASN A 250 -12.09 -8.39 -2.22
CA ASN A 250 -11.72 -9.00 -3.50
C ASN A 250 -12.46 -8.34 -4.69
N THR A 251 -13.25 -7.28 -4.48
CA THR A 251 -14.15 -6.71 -5.52
C THR A 251 -13.47 -6.07 -6.73
N PHE A 252 -12.14 -5.98 -6.78
CA PHE A 252 -11.42 -5.29 -7.86
C PHE A 252 -11.16 -6.13 -9.12
N LEU A 253 -11.57 -7.40 -9.16
CA LEU A 253 -11.31 -8.30 -10.29
C LEU A 253 -12.46 -8.33 -11.32
N PRO A 254 -12.19 -8.17 -12.63
CA PRO A 254 -13.20 -8.30 -13.70
C PRO A 254 -13.59 -9.75 -14.05
N ALA A 255 -13.17 -10.74 -13.28
CA ALA A 255 -13.46 -12.18 -13.46
C ALA A 255 -14.48 -12.66 -12.39
N PRO A 256 -15.18 -13.81 -12.55
CA PRO A 256 -16.45 -14.05 -11.85
C PRO A 256 -16.29 -13.92 -10.33
N LEU A 257 -17.05 -12.98 -9.76
CA LEU A 257 -17.19 -12.61 -8.34
C LEU A 257 -16.80 -13.74 -7.36
N GLU A 258 -15.51 -13.85 -7.06
CA GLU A 258 -15.01 -14.64 -5.96
C GLU A 258 -14.76 -13.70 -4.78
N SER A 259 -15.35 -14.01 -3.63
CA SER A 259 -15.29 -13.18 -2.43
C SER A 259 -14.38 -13.83 -1.39
N PHE A 260 -14.01 -13.05 -0.36
CA PHE A 260 -13.13 -13.52 0.71
C PHE A 260 -13.75 -14.67 1.50
N LEU A 261 -15.07 -14.65 1.72
CA LEU A 261 -15.81 -15.71 2.40
C LEU A 261 -16.96 -16.23 1.56
N HIS A 262 -17.28 -17.51 1.68
CA HIS A 262 -18.58 -18.03 1.28
C HIS A 262 -19.63 -17.78 2.37
N THR A 263 -20.91 -17.74 1.97
CA THR A 263 -22.02 -17.58 2.92
C THR A 263 -22.04 -18.67 3.99
N GLY A 264 -21.84 -19.94 3.62
CA GLY A 264 -21.74 -21.05 4.57
C GLY A 264 -20.61 -20.86 5.59
N ASP A 265 -19.44 -20.38 5.16
CA ASP A 265 -18.30 -20.10 6.04
C ASP A 265 -18.56 -18.92 6.98
N ALA A 266 -19.21 -17.87 6.50
CA ALA A 266 -19.63 -16.76 7.34
C ALA A 266 -20.62 -17.22 8.43
N VAL A 267 -21.62 -18.05 8.07
CA VAL A 267 -22.57 -18.64 9.04
C VAL A 267 -21.84 -19.50 10.06
N LYS A 268 -20.93 -20.38 9.60
CA LYS A 268 -20.14 -21.26 10.46
C LYS A 268 -19.28 -20.45 11.43
N PHE A 269 -18.60 -19.42 10.93
CA PHE A 269 -17.79 -18.51 11.74
C PHE A 269 -18.61 -17.84 12.85
N LEU A 270 -19.73 -17.21 12.51
CA LEU A 270 -20.58 -16.51 13.48
C LEU A 270 -21.16 -17.46 14.54
N ARG A 271 -21.61 -18.65 14.14
CA ARG A 271 -22.10 -19.69 15.07
C ARG A 271 -21.01 -20.18 16.01
N THR A 272 -19.82 -20.39 15.50
CA THR A 272 -18.69 -20.83 16.32
C THR A 272 -18.25 -19.72 17.27
N LEU A 273 -18.28 -18.47 16.82
CA LEU A 273 -17.97 -17.31 17.65
C LEU A 273 -18.91 -17.19 18.86
N VAL A 274 -20.23 -17.34 18.67
CA VAL A 274 -21.23 -17.27 19.76
C VAL A 274 -21.17 -18.48 20.70
N SER A 275 -20.92 -19.67 20.17
CA SER A 275 -20.87 -20.90 20.99
C SER A 275 -19.56 -21.09 21.75
N THR A 276 -18.49 -20.40 21.36
CA THR A 276 -17.19 -20.47 22.02
C THR A 276 -17.21 -19.73 23.36
N LYS A 277 -16.75 -20.41 24.41
CA LYS A 277 -16.46 -19.79 25.71
C LYS A 277 -15.01 -19.35 25.75
N PHE A 278 -14.77 -18.06 25.54
CA PHE A 278 -13.42 -17.50 25.57
C PHE A 278 -12.95 -17.31 27.00
N GLU A 279 -11.73 -17.73 27.31
CA GLU A 279 -11.11 -17.45 28.61
C GLU A 279 -10.83 -15.94 28.76
N GLU A 280 -11.11 -15.38 29.94
CA GLU A 280 -10.83 -13.96 30.21
C GLU A 280 -9.32 -13.71 30.11
N GLY A 281 -8.94 -12.71 29.31
CA GLY A 281 -7.53 -12.38 29.06
C GLY A 281 -6.84 -13.23 27.99
N SER A 282 -7.51 -14.25 27.43
CA SER A 282 -6.95 -14.98 26.27
C SER A 282 -6.71 -14.05 25.08
N PRO A 283 -5.72 -14.35 24.20
CA PRO A 283 -5.43 -13.52 23.02
C PRO A 283 -6.66 -13.28 22.13
N ALA A 284 -7.53 -14.28 21.98
CA ALA A 284 -8.78 -14.16 21.24
C ALA A 284 -9.78 -13.22 21.95
N ALA A 285 -9.96 -13.35 23.27
CA ALA A 285 -10.82 -12.44 24.03
C ALA A 285 -10.34 -10.99 23.97
N VAL A 286 -9.03 -10.77 24.03
CA VAL A 286 -8.43 -9.44 23.87
C VAL A 286 -8.67 -8.90 22.46
N ALA A 287 -8.53 -9.74 21.43
CA ALA A 287 -8.80 -9.35 20.05
C ALA A 287 -10.27 -8.93 19.83
N LEU A 288 -11.22 -9.67 20.39
CA LEU A 288 -12.65 -9.34 20.30
C LEU A 288 -12.96 -7.99 21.00
N LYS A 289 -12.33 -7.73 22.14
CA LYS A 289 -12.50 -6.46 22.88
C LYS A 289 -11.89 -5.25 22.18
N ARG A 290 -10.92 -5.44 21.28
CA ARG A 290 -10.29 -4.34 20.51
C ARG A 290 -10.89 -4.10 19.14
N ILE A 291 -11.88 -4.90 18.70
CA ILE A 291 -12.51 -4.69 17.39
C ILE A 291 -13.06 -3.26 17.33
N VAL A 292 -12.60 -2.51 16.33
CA VAL A 292 -13.19 -1.23 15.93
C VAL A 292 -14.13 -1.51 14.77
N ASN A 293 -13.60 -1.99 13.64
CA ASN A 293 -14.40 -2.40 12.49
C ASN A 293 -13.65 -3.46 11.68
N TRP A 294 -14.23 -4.65 11.58
CA TRP A 294 -13.75 -5.71 10.71
C TRP A 294 -14.73 -5.95 9.57
N ARG A 295 -14.27 -5.75 8.34
CA ARG A 295 -15.09 -5.85 7.14
C ARG A 295 -14.61 -6.97 6.23
N PHE A 296 -15.56 -7.79 5.80
CA PHE A 296 -15.33 -8.92 4.89
C PHE A 296 -16.35 -8.88 3.75
N ASN A 297 -15.92 -9.10 2.51
CA ASN A 297 -16.84 -9.38 1.40
C ASN A 297 -17.23 -10.87 1.39
N VAL A 298 -18.48 -11.16 1.00
CA VAL A 298 -19.07 -12.51 1.09
C VAL A 298 -19.73 -12.90 -0.23
N LYS A 299 -19.46 -14.11 -0.70
CA LYS A 299 -20.03 -14.68 -1.91
C LYS A 299 -21.37 -15.34 -1.60
N TYR A 300 -22.36 -15.13 -2.46
CA TYR A 300 -23.58 -15.91 -2.46
C TYR A 300 -23.33 -17.34 -2.92
N GLU A 301 -23.98 -18.30 -2.27
CA GLU A 301 -24.15 -19.64 -2.85
C GLU A 301 -25.21 -19.56 -3.94
N THR A 302 -24.80 -19.16 -5.15
CA THR A 302 -25.64 -19.26 -6.34
C THR A 302 -24.81 -19.81 -7.49
N GLU A 303 -24.52 -21.11 -7.46
CA GLU A 303 -24.50 -21.83 -8.73
C GLU A 303 -25.95 -21.92 -9.19
N ILE A 304 -26.30 -21.04 -10.13
CA ILE A 304 -27.55 -21.09 -10.86
C ILE A 304 -27.36 -22.22 -11.87
N GLU A 305 -27.85 -23.42 -11.58
CA GLU A 305 -28.21 -24.33 -12.66
C GLU A 305 -29.28 -23.61 -13.50
N GLU A 306 -29.00 -23.41 -14.79
CA GLU A 306 -29.92 -22.79 -15.74
C GLU A 306 -31.32 -23.40 -15.60
N GLY A 307 -32.27 -22.63 -15.07
CA GLY A 307 -33.69 -22.98 -15.10
C GLY A 307 -34.43 -22.92 -13.77
N GLU A 308 -33.76 -22.81 -12.62
CA GLU A 308 -34.46 -22.59 -11.34
C GLU A 308 -34.62 -21.09 -11.05
N THR A 309 -35.88 -20.63 -11.01
CA THR A 309 -36.31 -19.34 -10.47
C THR A 309 -35.53 -19.01 -9.19
N MET A 310 -34.93 -17.80 -9.13
CA MET A 310 -34.18 -17.23 -8.00
C MET A 310 -34.71 -17.75 -6.65
N ARG A 311 -34.13 -18.83 -6.11
CA ARG A 311 -34.43 -19.29 -4.76
C ARG A 311 -34.08 -18.13 -3.83
N SER A 312 -35.06 -17.69 -3.05
CA SER A 312 -35.01 -16.48 -2.21
C SER A 312 -33.68 -16.33 -1.48
N TYR A 313 -32.91 -15.30 -1.84
CA TYR A 313 -31.68 -14.92 -1.14
C TYR A 313 -32.00 -14.63 0.33
N LYS A 314 -31.39 -15.39 1.26
CA LYS A 314 -31.54 -15.18 2.70
C LYS A 314 -30.43 -14.26 3.23
N PHE A 315 -30.83 -13.29 4.03
CA PHE A 315 -29.91 -12.47 4.81
C PHE A 315 -29.19 -13.32 5.87
N LEU A 316 -28.00 -12.89 6.30
CA LEU A 316 -27.24 -13.60 7.33
C LEU A 316 -28.03 -13.58 8.63
N SER A 317 -28.67 -12.46 8.93
CA SER A 317 -29.63 -12.32 10.04
C SER A 317 -30.73 -13.40 10.05
N GLU A 318 -31.15 -13.91 8.88
CA GLU A 318 -32.14 -14.98 8.78
C GLU A 318 -31.49 -16.37 8.89
N LEU A 319 -30.27 -16.53 8.38
CA LEU A 319 -29.50 -17.78 8.45
C LEU A 319 -28.97 -18.08 9.86
N VAL A 320 -28.84 -17.06 10.70
CA VAL A 320 -28.32 -17.15 12.08
C VAL A 320 -29.35 -16.68 13.12
N ALA A 321 -30.64 -16.62 12.74
CA ALA A 321 -31.69 -16.09 13.60
C ALA A 321 -31.81 -16.79 14.97
N ASP A 322 -31.44 -18.07 15.05
CA ASP A 322 -31.47 -18.86 16.28
C ASP A 322 -30.38 -18.50 17.30
N ILE A 323 -29.31 -17.81 16.88
CA ILE A 323 -28.24 -17.33 17.76
C ILE A 323 -28.29 -15.82 18.03
N ILE A 324 -29.23 -15.11 17.39
CA ILE A 324 -29.52 -13.70 17.71
C ILE A 324 -30.38 -13.68 18.99
N PRO A 325 -30.03 -12.86 20.01
CA PRO A 325 -30.85 -12.74 21.21
C PRO A 325 -32.29 -12.36 20.85
N SER A 326 -33.30 -13.01 21.45
CA SER A 326 -34.71 -12.77 21.11
C SER A 326 -35.20 -11.35 21.46
N ASP A 327 -34.47 -10.66 22.32
CA ASP A 327 -34.65 -9.27 22.71
C ASP A 327 -33.84 -8.28 21.85
N SER A 328 -33.01 -8.77 20.91
CA SER A 328 -32.27 -7.93 19.97
C SER A 328 -33.20 -7.35 18.90
N GLU A 329 -33.12 -6.03 18.70
CA GLU A 329 -33.73 -5.38 17.55
C GLU A 329 -32.85 -5.58 16.31
N ILE A 330 -33.45 -5.94 15.18
CA ILE A 330 -32.78 -5.92 13.87
C ILE A 330 -33.07 -4.55 13.24
N MET A 331 -32.08 -3.67 13.22
CA MET A 331 -32.22 -2.34 12.62
C MET A 331 -32.08 -2.43 11.10
N ASN A 332 -33.12 -2.03 10.37
CA ASN A 332 -33.07 -1.90 8.91
C ASN A 332 -32.61 -0.48 8.53
N LEU A 333 -31.50 -0.37 7.79
CA LEU A 333 -30.90 0.90 7.35
C LEU A 333 -31.01 1.04 5.82
N ASP A 334 -32.24 0.99 5.30
CA ASP A 334 -32.47 1.09 3.86
C ASP A 334 -31.94 2.43 3.33
N SER A 335 -31.22 2.40 2.20
CA SER A 335 -30.86 3.65 1.51
C SER A 335 -32.13 4.34 1.02
N ALA A 336 -32.20 5.67 1.10
CA ALA A 336 -33.30 6.47 0.55
C ALA A 336 -33.59 6.20 -0.94
N THR A 337 -32.60 5.67 -1.68
CA THR A 337 -32.66 5.27 -3.08
C THR A 337 -33.08 3.82 -3.32
N GLY A 338 -33.27 3.00 -2.27
CA GLY A 338 -33.61 1.58 -2.36
C GLY A 338 -32.53 0.66 -2.96
N THR A 339 -31.33 1.18 -3.21
CA THR A 339 -30.24 0.49 -3.93
C THR A 339 -29.41 -0.46 -3.06
N VAL A 340 -29.47 -0.34 -1.74
CA VAL A 340 -28.76 -1.19 -0.78
C VAL A 340 -29.67 -1.50 0.41
N LYS A 341 -29.81 -2.79 0.74
CA LYS A 341 -30.47 -3.27 1.96
C LYS A 341 -29.42 -3.49 3.04
N ARG A 342 -29.70 -3.01 4.25
CA ARG A 342 -28.75 -3.06 5.36
C ARG A 342 -29.44 -3.50 6.63
N ARG A 343 -28.79 -4.38 7.38
CA ARG A 343 -29.28 -4.87 8.68
C ARG A 343 -28.18 -4.80 9.72
N ILE A 344 -28.50 -4.34 10.92
CA ILE A 344 -27.62 -4.44 12.10
C ILE A 344 -28.31 -5.30 13.14
N PHE A 345 -27.56 -6.23 13.73
CA PHE A 345 -28.00 -7.08 14.84
C PHE A 345 -26.83 -7.34 15.80
N GLU A 346 -27.11 -7.70 17.05
CA GLU A 346 -26.07 -7.97 18.05
C GLU A 346 -25.86 -9.47 18.29
N PHE A 347 -24.64 -9.82 18.72
CA PHE A 347 -24.31 -11.10 19.32
C PHE A 347 -23.75 -10.92 20.72
N ARG A 348 -24.10 -11.87 21.59
CA ARG A 348 -23.59 -11.94 22.97
C ARG A 348 -22.59 -13.09 23.05
N LEU A 349 -21.32 -12.74 23.25
CA LEU A 349 -20.21 -13.67 23.34
C LEU A 349 -19.88 -13.98 24.81
N ALA A 350 -19.59 -15.22 25.13
CA ALA A 350 -19.15 -15.62 26.47
C ALA A 350 -17.64 -15.38 26.62
N VAL A 351 -17.24 -14.44 27.50
CA VAL A 351 -15.84 -14.11 27.79
C VAL A 351 -15.61 -14.18 29.30
N GLY A 352 -15.01 -15.27 29.77
CA GLY A 352 -14.97 -15.63 31.19
C GLY A 352 -16.40 -15.76 31.74
N ASP A 353 -16.65 -15.10 32.87
CA ASP A 353 -17.99 -15.04 33.48
C ASP A 353 -18.84 -13.86 32.96
N LYS A 354 -18.33 -13.10 31.99
CA LYS A 354 -18.99 -11.91 31.43
C LYS A 354 -19.52 -12.17 30.04
N GLN A 355 -20.51 -11.39 29.64
CA GLN A 355 -20.94 -11.28 28.25
C GLN A 355 -20.25 -10.08 27.60
N HIS A 356 -19.71 -10.29 26.40
CA HIS A 356 -19.20 -9.25 25.52
C HIS A 356 -20.13 -9.11 24.32
N ILE A 357 -20.53 -7.89 24.00
CA ILE A 357 -21.44 -7.63 22.88
C ILE A 357 -20.60 -7.23 21.67
N ILE A 358 -20.91 -7.86 20.52
CA ILE A 358 -20.45 -7.39 19.22
C ILE A 358 -21.68 -7.10 18.36
N TYR A 359 -21.56 -6.11 17.48
CA TYR A 359 -22.56 -5.80 16.48
C TYR A 359 -22.12 -6.35 15.13
N VAL A 360 -23.08 -6.86 14.37
CA VAL A 360 -22.88 -7.30 13.00
C VAL A 360 -23.73 -6.43 12.10
N LYS A 361 -23.10 -5.79 11.13
CA LYS A 361 -23.77 -5.08 10.04
C LYS A 361 -23.63 -5.89 8.77
N GLU A 362 -24.74 -6.21 8.15
CA GLU A 362 -24.82 -6.84 6.84
C GLU A 362 -25.28 -5.80 5.81
N GLU A 363 -24.57 -5.71 4.69
CA GLU A 363 -24.94 -4.88 3.55
C GLU A 363 -25.07 -5.75 2.29
N VAL A 364 -26.16 -5.54 1.56
CA VAL A 364 -26.51 -6.26 0.33
C VAL A 364 -26.94 -5.25 -0.72
N ASP A 365 -26.33 -5.30 -1.90
CA ASP A 365 -26.78 -4.47 -3.03
C ASP A 365 -28.10 -5.00 -3.62
N HIS A 366 -28.86 -4.11 -4.26
CA HIS A 366 -30.16 -4.45 -4.86
C HIS A 366 -30.07 -5.50 -6.00
N LEU A 367 -28.89 -5.65 -6.61
CA LEU A 367 -28.63 -6.66 -7.64
C LEU A 367 -28.14 -7.99 -7.05
N TYR A 368 -27.95 -8.09 -5.74
CA TYR A 368 -27.38 -9.25 -5.04
C TYR A 368 -26.03 -9.70 -5.63
N ARG A 369 -25.26 -8.77 -6.18
CA ARG A 369 -23.90 -9.00 -6.69
C ARG A 369 -22.86 -8.76 -5.60
N TYR A 370 -23.22 -8.01 -4.57
CA TYR A 370 -22.34 -7.63 -3.49
C TYR A 370 -23.00 -7.89 -2.13
N ARG A 371 -22.28 -8.62 -1.28
CA ARG A 371 -22.58 -8.75 0.13
C ARG A 371 -21.33 -8.45 0.94
N ALA A 372 -21.47 -7.63 1.98
CA ALA A 372 -20.44 -7.43 2.97
C ALA A 372 -20.99 -7.61 4.37
N ILE A 373 -20.11 -8.10 5.24
CA ILE A 373 -20.33 -8.14 6.68
C ILE A 373 -19.32 -7.25 7.36
N GLN A 374 -19.76 -6.55 8.39
CA GLN A 374 -18.91 -5.77 9.28
C GLN A 374 -19.16 -6.23 10.72
N LEU A 375 -18.10 -6.38 11.51
CA LEU A 375 -18.15 -6.66 12.95
C LEU A 375 -17.54 -5.47 13.70
N ALA A 376 -18.22 -4.98 14.73
CA ALA A 376 -17.76 -3.86 15.54
C ALA A 376 -18.19 -4.00 17.01
N ASN A 377 -17.50 -3.31 17.91
CA ASN A 377 -17.91 -3.23 19.31
C ASN A 377 -18.93 -2.12 19.58
N GLN A 378 -19.08 -1.15 18.68
CA GLN A 378 -20.10 -0.11 18.75
C GLN A 378 -20.76 0.07 17.39
N THR A 379 -22.05 0.36 17.37
CA THR A 379 -22.78 0.61 16.12
C THR A 379 -22.34 1.90 15.42
N THR A 380 -21.78 2.86 16.16
CA THR A 380 -21.18 4.09 15.62
C THR A 380 -19.96 3.82 14.76
N ASP A 381 -19.27 2.68 14.94
CA ASP A 381 -18.05 2.36 14.20
C ASP A 381 -18.33 1.85 12.78
N PHE A 382 -19.61 1.63 12.43
CA PHE A 382 -20.05 1.39 11.06
C PHE A 382 -20.10 2.69 10.23
N CYS A 383 -19.05 3.50 10.36
CA CYS A 383 -18.85 4.76 9.64
C CYS A 383 -18.39 4.47 8.22
N GLU A 384 -19.32 4.12 7.34
CA GLU A 384 -19.32 4.49 5.91
C GLU A 384 -20.52 3.81 5.22
N VAL A 385 -21.29 4.64 4.52
CA VAL A 385 -22.26 4.19 3.53
C VAL A 385 -21.44 3.82 2.30
N LEU A 386 -21.54 2.57 1.84
CA LEU A 386 -21.04 2.19 0.53
C LEU A 386 -21.55 3.16 -0.53
N VAL A 387 -20.62 3.85 -1.18
CA VAL A 387 -20.81 4.39 -2.52
C VAL A 387 -20.99 3.15 -3.40
N SER A 388 -22.25 2.77 -3.66
CA SER A 388 -22.55 1.68 -4.59
C SER A 388 -21.79 1.93 -5.89
N PRO A 389 -21.27 0.89 -6.57
CA PRO A 389 -20.75 1.04 -7.93
C PRO A 389 -21.74 1.74 -8.88
N ASP A 390 -23.04 1.71 -8.57
CA ASP A 390 -24.11 2.38 -9.33
C ASP A 390 -24.47 3.79 -8.80
N SER A 391 -23.85 4.26 -7.71
CA SER A 391 -24.06 5.62 -7.21
C SER A 391 -23.27 6.68 -7.99
N SER A 392 -22.35 6.25 -8.86
CA SER A 392 -21.81 7.06 -9.94
C SER A 392 -22.67 6.92 -11.20
N ILE A 393 -23.93 7.37 -11.14
CA ILE A 393 -24.50 7.97 -12.35
C ILE A 393 -23.73 9.27 -12.49
N ILE A 394 -22.70 9.25 -13.34
CA ILE A 394 -22.17 10.46 -13.95
C ILE A 394 -23.39 11.16 -14.51
N SER A 395 -23.83 12.26 -13.88
CA SER A 395 -24.67 13.21 -14.57
C SER A 395 -23.79 13.74 -15.68
N TYR A 396 -23.87 13.14 -16.86
CA TYR A 396 -23.57 13.87 -18.06
C TYR A 396 -24.44 15.11 -17.97
N MET A 397 -23.80 16.24 -17.71
CA MET A 397 -24.40 17.53 -18.01
C MET A 397 -24.82 17.41 -19.47
N VAL A 398 -26.12 17.21 -19.66
CA VAL A 398 -26.80 17.55 -20.88
C VAL A 398 -26.43 19.01 -21.09
N ASP A 399 -25.63 19.29 -22.11
CA ASP A 399 -25.47 20.64 -22.63
C ASP A 399 -26.89 21.18 -22.84
N PRO A 400 -27.30 22.26 -22.14
CA PRO A 400 -28.52 22.93 -22.49
C PRO A 400 -28.22 23.78 -23.74
N ASP A 401 -29.01 23.48 -24.77
CA ASP A 401 -29.46 24.42 -25.79
C ASP A 401 -28.51 24.65 -27.00
N GLU A 402 -28.69 23.79 -28.01
CA GLU A 402 -29.03 24.29 -29.34
C GLU A 402 -30.38 25.01 -29.24
N ASP A 403 -30.38 26.35 -29.32
CA ASP A 403 -31.35 27.18 -30.04
C ASP A 403 -31.06 28.68 -29.74
N ASP A 404 -30.14 29.27 -30.52
CA ASP A 404 -30.29 30.55 -31.26
C ASP A 404 -29.00 30.91 -32.03
#